data_AF-A0A0H3D863-F1
#
_entry.id   AF-A0A0H3D863-F1
#
_cell.length_a   1.000
_cell.length_b   1.000
_cell.length_c   1.000
_cell.angle_alpha   90.00
_cell.angle_beta   90.00
_cell.angle_gamma   90.00
#
_symmetry.space_group_name_H-M   'P 1'
#
loop_
_entity.id
_entity.type
_entity.pdbx_description
1 polymer ?
#
loop_
_entity_poly.entity_id
_entity_poly.type
_entity_poly.pdbx_seq_one_letter_code
_entity_poly.pdbx_strand_id
1 'polypeptide(L)' 'MTVCRTWTPDGQGAYNGTWKITKRTGAAIAQGRFDGFVGNLGTAGTFSHVDSFVTRGCNAGCTDWS' A
#
# COMPACT_ATOMS: atom_id res chain seq x y z
N MET A 1 7.18 2.03 -10.76
CA MET A 1 6.08 2.67 -10.02
C MET A 1 6.66 3.42 -8.84
N THR A 2 6.14 4.60 -8.54
CA THR A 2 6.56 5.40 -7.37
C THR A 2 5.35 5.65 -6.48
N VAL A 3 5.50 5.36 -5.19
CA VAL A 3 4.46 5.55 -4.17
C VAL A 3 5.04 6.35 -3.03
N CYS A 4 4.42 7.49 -2.73
CA CYS A 4 4.70 8.27 -1.53
C CYS A 4 3.78 7.78 -0.41
N ARG A 5 4.34 7.61 0.79
CA ARG A 5 3.60 7.18 1.98
C ARG A 5 3.91 8.12 3.13
N THR A 6 2.89 8.42 3.92
CA THR A 6 3.04 9.13 5.19
C THR A 6 2.61 8.20 6.31
N TRP A 7 3.42 8.15 7.36
CA TRP A 7 3.21 7.29 8.52
C TRP A 7 3.14 8.14 9.77
N THR A 8 2.11 7.90 10.57
CA THR A 8 1.86 8.59 11.83
C THR A 8 1.61 7.53 12.90
N PRO A 9 2.47 7.40 13.92
CA PRO A 9 2.19 6.52 15.05
C PRO A 9 0.84 6.84 15.67
N ASP A 10 0.06 5.82 16.01
CA ASP A 10 -1.27 6.02 16.62
C ASP A 10 -1.25 6.07 18.16
N GLY A 11 -0.09 5.81 18.77
CA GLY A 11 0.11 5.77 20.22
C GLY A 11 -0.24 4.43 20.88
N GLN A 12 -0.66 3.42 20.11
CA GLN A 12 -1.07 2.09 20.59
C GLN A 12 -0.16 0.96 20.08
N GLY A 13 0.99 1.32 19.50
CA GLY A 13 1.95 0.37 18.94
C GLY A 13 1.78 0.11 17.44
N ALA A 14 0.80 0.75 16.79
CA ALA A 14 0.55 0.65 15.36
C ALA A 14 0.69 2.02 14.67
N TYR A 15 0.37 2.07 13.38
CA TYR A 15 0.46 3.29 12.58
C TYR A 15 -0.80 3.58 11.76
N ASN A 16 -1.09 4.86 11.62
CA ASN A 16 -2.01 5.43 10.65
C ASN A 16 -1.23 6.05 9.49
N GLY A 17 -1.87 6.22 8.34
CA GLY A 17 -1.17 6.88 7.25
C GLY A 17 -1.94 6.99 5.95
N THR A 18 -1.23 7.52 4.95
CA THR A 18 -1.75 7.70 3.60
C THR A 18 -0.77 7.14 2.58
N TRP A 19 -1.29 6.80 1.40
CA TRP A 19 -0.46 6.54 0.22
C TRP A 19 -0.94 7.37 -0.96
N LYS A 20 -0.01 7.68 -1.85
CA LYS A 20 -0.28 8.28 -3.15
C LYS A 20 0.67 7.72 -4.20
N ILE A 21 0.12 7.16 -5.27
CA ILE A 21 0.87 6.72 -6.44
C ILE A 21 1.19 7.95 -7.28
N THR A 22 2.46 8.34 -7.32
CA THR A 22 2.92 9.55 -8.03
C THR A 22 3.42 9.24 -9.43
N LYS A 23 3.78 7.98 -9.71
CA LYS A 23 4.16 7.54 -11.06
C LYS A 23 3.77 6.09 -11.28
N ARG A 24 3.04 5.83 -12.37
CA ARG A 24 2.68 4.50 -12.86
C ARG A 24 3.27 4.32 -14.26
N THR A 25 3.87 3.17 -14.53
CA THR A 25 4.46 2.85 -15.83
C THR A 25 3.56 1.84 -16.52
N GLY A 26 3.10 2.14 -17.75
CA GLY A 26 2.21 1.25 -18.50
C GLY A 26 0.97 0.83 -17.72
N ALA A 27 0.56 -0.43 -17.87
CA ALA A 27 -0.63 -1.01 -17.23
C ALA A 27 -0.39 -1.50 -15.78
N ALA A 28 0.67 -1.04 -15.11
CA ALA A 28 1.00 -1.54 -13.78
C ALA A 28 -0.09 -1.24 -12.73
N ILE A 29 -0.53 -2.27 -12.01
CA ILE A 29 -1.45 -2.16 -10.86
C ILE A 29 -0.63 -2.05 -9.58
N ALA A 30 -1.08 -1.22 -8.63
CA ALA A 30 -0.50 -1.22 -7.29
C ALA A 30 -1.27 -2.20 -6.41
N GLN A 31 -0.55 -3.02 -5.64
CA GLN A 31 -1.13 -3.88 -4.62
C GLN A 31 -0.50 -3.57 -3.26
N GLY A 32 -1.34 -3.55 -2.23
CA GLY A 32 -0.93 -3.37 -0.84
C GLY A 32 -1.14 -4.65 -0.05
N ARG A 33 -0.26 -4.86 0.95
CA ARG A 33 -0.47 -5.81 2.05
C ARG A 33 -0.49 -5.04 3.37
N PHE A 34 -1.49 -5.31 4.19
CA PHE A 34 -1.78 -4.67 5.48
C PHE A 34 -2.08 -5.78 6.50
N ASP A 35 -1.13 -6.11 7.37
CA ASP A 35 -1.32 -7.10 8.45
C ASP A 35 -2.03 -8.41 8.03
N GLY A 36 -1.67 -8.90 6.83
CA GLY A 36 -2.24 -10.12 6.24
C GLY A 36 -3.38 -9.90 5.23
N PHE A 37 -4.02 -8.72 5.22
CA PHE A 37 -4.95 -8.34 4.15
C PHE A 37 -4.18 -7.93 2.89
N VAL A 38 -4.59 -8.45 1.72
CA VAL A 38 -3.98 -8.13 0.43
C VAL A 38 -5.03 -7.60 -0.53
N GLY A 39 -4.76 -6.47 -1.17
CA GLY A 39 -5.71 -5.86 -2.10
C GLY A 39 -5.10 -4.87 -3.08
N ASN A 40 -5.76 -4.70 -4.23
CA ASN A 40 -5.36 -3.70 -5.21
C ASN A 40 -5.63 -2.29 -4.67
N LEU A 41 -4.66 -1.39 -4.84
CA LEU A 41 -4.72 -0.03 -4.35
C LEU A 41 -5.22 0.92 -5.44
N GLY A 42 -6.10 1.83 -5.03
CA GLY A 42 -6.39 3.04 -5.79
C GLY A 42 -5.18 3.97 -5.87
N THR A 43 -5.32 5.04 -6.66
CA THR A 43 -4.27 6.05 -6.87
C THR A 43 -3.84 6.74 -5.57
N ALA A 44 -4.73 6.84 -4.60
CA ALA A 44 -4.44 7.28 -3.24
C ALA A 44 -5.42 6.62 -2.26
N GLY A 45 -5.10 6.68 -0.98
CA GLY A 45 -5.97 6.23 0.09
C GLY A 45 -5.32 6.35 1.47
N THR A 46 -6.04 5.86 2.48
CA THR A 46 -5.67 5.91 3.90
C THR A 46 -5.65 4.50 4.48
N PHE A 47 -4.74 4.24 5.40
CA PHE A 47 -4.76 3.06 6.26
C PHE A 47 -4.72 3.51 7.72
N SER A 48 -5.27 2.69 8.61
CA SER A 48 -5.35 3.00 10.03
C SER A 48 -5.07 1.77 10.85
N HIS A 49 -4.36 1.96 11.96
CA HIS A 49 -4.05 0.92 12.94
C HIS A 49 -3.44 -0.32 12.26
N VAL A 50 -2.34 -0.12 11.52
CA VAL A 50 -1.58 -1.20 10.91
C VAL A 50 -0.17 -1.29 11.48
N ASP A 51 0.31 -2.51 11.70
CA ASP A 51 1.69 -2.80 12.11
C ASP A 51 2.63 -2.79 10.90
N SER A 52 2.11 -3.19 9.74
CA SER A 52 2.86 -3.31 8.50
C SER A 52 2.06 -2.84 7.29
N PHE A 53 2.71 -2.09 6.39
CA PHE A 53 2.13 -1.73 5.10
C PHE A 53 3.20 -1.73 4.01
N VAL A 54 3.04 -2.67 3.07
CA VAL A 54 3.94 -2.87 1.96
C VAL A 54 3.18 -2.68 0.65
N THR A 55 3.77 -1.95 -0.28
CA THR A 55 3.21 -1.71 -1.62
C THR A 55 4.13 -2.27 -2.68
N ARG A 56 3.57 -2.96 -3.68
CA ARG A 56 4.30 -3.42 -4.87
C ARG A 56 3.59 -3.02 -6.16
N GLY A 57 4.37 -2.86 -7.22
CA GLY A 57 3.86 -2.62 -8.58
C GLY A 57 3.79 -3.93 -9.35
N CYS A 58 2.71 -4.13 -10.10
CA CYS A 58 2.36 -5.40 -10.72
C CYS A 58 1.99 -5.22 -12.18
N ASN A 59 2.64 -5.94 -13.11
CA ASN A 59 2.36 -5.79 -14.54
C ASN A 59 1.26 -6.74 -15.07
N ALA A 60 0.87 -7.78 -14.32
CA ALA A 60 -0.27 -8.64 -14.62
C ALA A 60 -0.79 -9.33 -13.33
N GLY A 61 -1.97 -8.92 -12.85
CA GLY A 61 -2.78 -9.66 -11.85
C GLY A 61 -2.05 -10.18 -10.59
N CYS A 62 -1.66 -9.31 -9.66
CA CYS A 62 -0.96 -9.77 -8.46
C CYS A 62 -1.86 -10.51 -7.45
N THR A 63 -1.38 -11.66 -6.99
CA THR A 63 -1.40 -12.31 -5.64
C THR A 63 -0.83 -13.72 -5.87
N ASP A 64 0.28 -14.15 -5.28
CA ASP A 64 0.43 -14.41 -3.84
C ASP A 64 1.52 -13.54 -3.17
N TRP A 65 1.44 -13.40 -1.85
CA TRP A 65 2.48 -12.83 -0.98
C TRP A 65 3.11 -13.97 -0.17
N SER A 66 3.60 -14.99 -0.88
CA SER A 66 4.39 -16.08 -0.32
C SER A 66 5.79 -15.61 0.05
#